data_AF-H9MAM5-F1
#
_entry.id   AF-H9MAM5-F1
#
_cell.length_a   1.000
_cell.length_b   1.000
_cell.length_c   1.000
_cell.angle_alpha   90.00
_cell.angle_beta   90.00
_cell.angle_gamma   90.00
#
_symmetry.space_group_name_H-M   'P 1'
#
loop_
_entity.id
_entity.type
_entity.pdbx_description
1 polymer ?
#
loop_
_entity_poly.entity_id
_entity_poly.type
_entity_poly.pdbx_seq_one_letter_code
_entity_poly.pdbx_strand_id
1 'polypeptide(L)'
;GMTLLEIIGGRRNMDGDEESSEMFFPAWAATQISSGNAMEVLDKKLMDVNDLEAEQVKRAAIVGGWCIQDDEDERPTMSQVLQILEGVVDPPALPPLPLSLRTLALKASSLVFFWDKEPSAHAHDNADHPSTPP
;
A
#
# COMPACT_ATOMS: atom_id res chain seq x y z
N GLY A 1 -13.82 -0.06 5.03
CA GLY A 1 -12.75 0.17 4.04
C GLY A 1 -11.52 -0.67 4.31
N MET A 2 -10.84 -0.45 5.43
CA MET A 2 -9.60 -1.14 5.81
C MET A 2 -9.62 -2.67 5.64
N THR A 3 -10.62 -3.38 6.19
CA THR A 3 -10.72 -4.84 6.06
C THR A 3 -10.96 -5.29 4.61
N LEU A 4 -11.68 -4.49 3.82
CA LEU A 4 -11.90 -4.80 2.40
C LEU A 4 -10.58 -4.71 1.62
N LEU A 5 -9.72 -3.75 1.95
CA LEU A 5 -8.38 -3.66 1.37
C LEU A 5 -7.54 -4.90 1.73
N GLU A 6 -7.59 -5.38 2.98
CA GLU A 6 -6.87 -6.61 3.39
C GLU A 6 -7.33 -7.82 2.60
N ILE A 7 -8.63 -7.94 2.37
CA ILE A 7 -9.20 -9.03 1.57
C ILE A 7 -8.70 -8.96 0.13
N ILE A 8 -8.75 -7.77 -0.50
CA ILE A 8 -8.31 -7.57 -1.88
C ILE A 8 -6.81 -7.86 -2.02
N GLY A 9 -5.99 -7.33 -1.10
CA GLY A 9 -4.53 -7.42 -1.19
C GLY A 9 -3.91 -8.66 -0.57
N GLY A 10 -4.70 -9.50 0.11
CA GLY A 10 -4.20 -10.73 0.74
C GLY A 10 -3.11 -10.50 1.80
N ARG A 11 -3.04 -9.30 2.36
CA ARG A 11 -2.03 -8.89 3.36
C ARG A 11 -2.64 -8.00 4.43
N ARG A 12 -2.00 -7.96 5.60
CA ARG A 12 -2.49 -7.18 6.74
C ARG A 12 -2.28 -5.68 6.51
N ASN A 13 -3.17 -4.86 7.08
CA ASN A 13 -3.05 -3.41 7.01
C ASN A 13 -1.83 -2.85 7.74
N MET A 14 -1.35 -3.60 8.74
CA MET A 14 -0.16 -3.31 9.51
C MET A 14 0.66 -4.61 9.59
N ASP A 15 1.83 -4.60 8.96
CA ASP A 15 2.80 -5.68 9.13
C ASP A 15 3.47 -5.52 10.50
N GLY A 16 3.47 -6.59 11.29
CA GLY A 16 3.85 -6.57 12.70
C GLY A 16 5.32 -6.87 12.98
N ASP A 17 6.17 -6.94 11.95
CA ASP A 17 7.62 -7.08 12.14
C ASP A 17 8.22 -5.71 12.43
N GLU A 18 8.69 -5.55 13.67
CA GLU A 18 9.31 -4.34 14.23
C GLU A 18 10.57 -3.89 13.45
N GLU A 19 11.16 -4.79 12.64
CA GLU A 19 12.32 -4.52 11.79
C GLU A 19 11.94 -4.08 10.36
N SER A 20 10.66 -4.26 9.98
CA SER A 20 10.07 -3.71 8.76
C SER A 20 9.18 -2.50 9.10
N SER A 21 9.73 -1.54 9.82
CA SER A 21 9.15 -0.20 9.79
C SER A 21 9.07 0.21 8.33
N GLU A 22 7.86 0.36 7.76
CA GLU A 22 7.50 1.54 6.97
C GLU A 22 6.26 1.39 6.09
N MET A 23 5.82 0.20 5.68
CA MET A 23 4.73 0.16 4.67
C MET A 23 3.35 -0.11 5.29
N PHE A 24 2.67 0.98 5.69
CA PHE A 24 1.24 0.95 5.96
C PHE A 24 0.48 0.63 4.67
N PHE A 25 0.06 -0.63 4.52
CA PHE A 25 -0.56 -1.13 3.29
C PHE A 25 -1.74 -0.27 2.80
N PRO A 26 -2.66 0.22 3.66
CA PRO A 26 -3.75 1.08 3.20
C PRO A 26 -3.28 2.38 2.54
N ALA A 27 -2.16 2.97 2.97
CA ALA A 27 -1.66 4.20 2.37
C ALA A 27 -1.15 3.97 0.94
N TRP A 28 -0.44 2.85 0.72
CA TRP A 28 -0.03 2.45 -0.61
C TRP A 28 -1.24 2.08 -1.49
N ALA A 29 -2.17 1.27 -0.97
CA ALA A 29 -3.37 0.85 -1.70
C ALA A 29 -4.23 2.04 -2.11
N ALA A 30 -4.49 2.98 -1.20
CA ALA A 30 -5.24 4.20 -1.49
C ALA A 30 -4.55 5.05 -2.57
N THR A 31 -3.22 5.11 -2.57
CA THR A 31 -2.45 5.82 -3.62
C THR A 31 -2.68 5.18 -4.99
N GLN A 32 -2.61 3.85 -5.09
CA GLN A 32 -2.89 3.15 -6.36
C GLN A 32 -4.33 3.35 -6.82
N ILE A 33 -5.30 3.21 -5.91
CA ILE A 33 -6.73 3.36 -6.21
C ILE A 33 -7.03 4.79 -6.72
N SER A 34 -6.55 5.82 -6.02
CA SER A 34 -6.75 7.22 -6.43
C SER A 34 -6.10 7.57 -7.77
N SER A 35 -5.10 6.78 -8.20
CA SER A 35 -4.41 6.94 -9.48
C SER A 35 -5.00 6.09 -10.61
N GLY A 36 -6.08 5.33 -10.35
CA GLY A 36 -6.71 4.44 -11.33
C GLY A 36 -6.05 3.07 -11.46
N ASN A 37 -5.05 2.76 -10.63
CA ASN A 37 -4.29 1.52 -10.67
C ASN A 37 -4.85 0.46 -9.70
N ALA A 38 -6.17 0.35 -9.59
CA ALA A 38 -6.82 -0.51 -8.59
C ALA A 38 -6.37 -1.99 -8.66
N MET A 39 -6.01 -2.49 -9.85
CA MET A 39 -5.54 -3.87 -10.04
C MET A 39 -4.17 -4.13 -9.39
N GLU A 40 -3.35 -3.11 -9.18
CA GLU A 40 -2.06 -3.28 -8.48
C GLU A 40 -2.28 -3.74 -7.03
N VAL A 41 -3.42 -3.40 -6.43
CA VAL A 41 -3.75 -3.73 -5.04
C VAL A 41 -4.09 -5.21 -4.87
N LEU A 42 -4.48 -5.92 -5.94
CA LEU A 42 -4.90 -7.31 -5.89
C LEU A 42 -3.76 -8.22 -5.40
N ASP A 43 -4.10 -9.21 -4.55
CA ASP A 43 -3.16 -10.25 -4.15
C ASP A 43 -2.51 -10.89 -5.38
N LYS A 44 -1.18 -10.89 -5.42
CA LYS A 44 -0.38 -11.44 -6.52
C LYS A 44 -0.68 -12.91 -6.80
N LYS A 45 -1.18 -13.64 -5.80
CA LYS A 45 -1.62 -15.05 -5.95
C LYS A 45 -2.90 -15.20 -6.78
N LEU A 46 -3.63 -14.11 -6.99
CA LEU A 46 -4.91 -14.06 -7.69
C LEU A 46 -4.81 -13.25 -9.01
N MET A 47 -3.61 -13.08 -9.58
CA MET A 47 -3.43 -12.30 -10.82
C MET A 47 -4.02 -12.94 -12.09
N ASP A 48 -4.34 -14.23 -12.05
CA ASP A 48 -5.04 -14.93 -13.14
C ASP A 48 -6.55 -14.72 -13.01
N VAL A 49 -7.01 -13.51 -13.35
CA VAL A 49 -8.42 -13.11 -13.34
C VAL A 49 -8.91 -12.81 -14.75
N ASN A 50 -10.17 -13.16 -15.02
CA ASN A 50 -10.85 -12.75 -16.24
C ASN A 50 -11.35 -11.29 -16.15
N ASP A 51 -11.83 -10.75 -17.27
CA ASP A 51 -12.31 -9.35 -17.33
C ASP A 51 -13.43 -9.04 -16.33
N LEU A 52 -14.33 -10.00 -16.08
CA LEU A 52 -15.45 -9.82 -15.17
C LEU A 52 -14.99 -9.78 -13.70
N GLU A 53 -14.07 -10.65 -13.34
CA GLU A 53 -13.42 -10.65 -12.01
C GLU A 53 -12.59 -9.39 -11.80
N ALA A 54 -11.86 -8.93 -12.83
CA ALA A 54 -11.10 -7.68 -12.77
C ALA A 54 -12.02 -6.48 -12.51
N GLU A 55 -13.20 -6.40 -13.14
CA GLU A 55 -14.18 -5.35 -12.86
C GLU A 55 -14.74 -5.44 -11.43
N GLN A 56 -14.96 -6.64 -10.90
CA GLN A 56 -15.37 -6.83 -9.49
C GLN A 56 -14.29 -6.35 -8.52
N VAL A 57 -13.02 -6.66 -8.78
CA VAL A 57 -11.88 -6.20 -7.98
C VAL A 57 -11.77 -4.68 -8.02
N LYS A 58 -11.84 -4.07 -9.21
CA LYS A 58 -11.80 -2.61 -9.36
C LYS A 58 -12.92 -1.95 -8.58
N ARG A 59 -14.14 -2.48 -8.68
CA ARG A 59 -15.30 -1.95 -7.94
C ARG A 59 -15.11 -2.05 -6.43
N ALA A 60 -14.67 -3.21 -5.95
CA ALA A 60 -14.39 -3.43 -4.53
C ALA A 60 -13.29 -2.50 -4.01
N ALA A 61 -12.24 -2.28 -4.80
CA ALA A 61 -11.15 -1.38 -4.46
C ALA A 61 -11.62 0.09 -4.40
N ILE A 62 -12.40 0.54 -5.38
CA ILE A 62 -12.95 1.90 -5.41
C ILE A 62 -13.84 2.17 -4.20
N VAL A 63 -14.81 1.29 -3.91
CA VAL A 63 -15.68 1.48 -2.73
C VAL A 63 -14.89 1.35 -1.42
N GLY A 64 -13.88 0.48 -1.39
CA GLY A 64 -12.93 0.38 -0.29
C GLY A 64 -12.21 1.71 -0.01
N GLY A 65 -11.77 2.39 -1.06
CA GLY A 65 -11.13 3.71 -1.00
C GLY A 65 -12.07 4.83 -0.55
N TRP A 66 -13.35 4.79 -0.93
CA TRP A 66 -14.36 5.73 -0.40
C TRP A 66 -14.66 5.48 1.08
N CYS A 67 -14.65 4.22 1.53
CA CYS A 67 -14.91 3.87 2.92
C CYS A 67 -13.80 4.28 3.91
N ILE A 68 -12.66 4.77 3.43
CA ILE A 68 -11.53 5.21 4.25
C ILE A 68 -11.26 6.72 4.16
N GLN A 69 -12.18 7.49 3.58
CA GLN A 69 -12.06 8.95 3.54
C GLN A 69 -12.03 9.54 4.95
N ASP A 70 -11.31 10.63 5.11
CA ASP A 70 -11.18 11.31 6.41
C ASP A 70 -12.52 11.91 6.84
N ASP A 71 -13.25 12.53 5.91
CA ASP A 71 -14.59 13.06 6.11
C ASP A 71 -15.63 11.92 6.17
N GLU A 72 -16.53 11.99 7.15
CA GLU A 72 -17.60 11.01 7.32
C GLU A 72 -18.72 11.17 6.30
N ASP A 73 -18.98 12.40 5.83
CA ASP A 73 -20.02 12.71 4.86
C ASP A 73 -19.66 12.19 3.45
N GLU A 74 -18.37 11.99 3.18
CA GLU A 74 -17.88 11.39 1.94
C GLU A 74 -17.96 9.86 1.95
N ARG A 75 -18.12 9.23 3.12
CA ARG A 75 -18.16 7.76 3.22
C ARG A 75 -19.54 7.25 2.78
N PRO A 76 -19.60 6.25 1.88
CA PRO A 76 -20.87 5.64 1.54
C PRO A 76 -21.46 4.91 2.76
N THR A 77 -22.78 4.95 2.87
CA THR A 77 -23.49 4.12 3.85
C THR A 77 -23.26 2.65 3.55
N MET A 78 -23.37 1.78 4.56
CA MET A 78 -23.21 0.33 4.35
C MET A 78 -24.18 -0.24 3.30
N SER A 79 -25.39 0.32 3.18
CA SER A 79 -26.34 -0.08 2.13
C SER A 79 -25.83 0.26 0.73
N GLN A 80 -25.23 1.43 0.55
CA GLN A 80 -24.62 1.81 -0.73
C GLN A 80 -23.40 0.96 -1.04
N VAL A 81 -22.57 0.65 -0.03
CA VAL A 81 -21.43 -0.26 -0.19
C VAL A 81 -21.88 -1.62 -0.73
N LEU A 82 -22.95 -2.21 -0.17
CA LEU A 82 -23.49 -3.48 -0.63
C LEU A 82 -24.03 -3.39 -2.07
N GLN A 83 -24.81 -2.37 -2.38
CA GLN A 83 -25.34 -2.16 -3.75
C GLN A 83 -24.22 -2.05 -4.79
N ILE A 84 -23.12 -1.37 -4.44
CA ILE A 84 -21.94 -1.29 -5.28
C ILE A 84 -21.32 -2.68 -5.40
N LEU A 85 -21.00 -3.37 -4.29
CA LEU A 85 -20.35 -4.69 -4.35
C LEU A 85 -21.17 -5.74 -5.13
N GLU A 86 -22.49 -5.72 -5.02
CA GLU A 86 -23.41 -6.60 -5.76
C GLU A 86 -23.53 -6.23 -7.25
N GLY A 87 -23.01 -5.06 -7.66
CA GLY A 87 -23.10 -4.55 -9.03
C GLY A 87 -24.47 -3.99 -9.39
N VAL A 88 -25.30 -3.66 -8.39
CA VAL A 88 -26.59 -2.99 -8.59
C VAL A 88 -26.40 -1.53 -8.97
N VAL A 89 -25.35 -0.90 -8.42
CA VAL A 89 -24.98 0.49 -8.69
C VAL A 89 -23.50 0.55 -9.04
N ASP A 90 -23.15 1.35 -10.03
CA ASP A 90 -21.74 1.58 -10.36
C ASP A 90 -21.05 2.39 -9.25
N PRO A 91 -19.77 2.11 -8.98
CA PRO A 91 -19.03 2.89 -8.01
C PRO A 91 -18.95 4.37 -8.46
N PRO A 92 -18.83 5.33 -7.52
CA PRO A 92 -18.54 6.71 -7.86
C PRO A 92 -17.19 6.85 -8.60
N ALA A 93 -16.84 8.08 -8.97
CA ALA A 93 -15.49 8.37 -9.46
C ALA A 93 -14.40 7.89 -8.48
N LEU A 94 -13.16 7.83 -8.96
CA LEU A 94 -12.02 7.42 -8.13
C LEU A 94 -11.98 8.25 -6.84
N PRO A 95 -11.85 7.61 -5.66
CA PRO A 95 -11.81 8.31 -4.39
C PRO A 95 -10.51 9.14 -4.32
N PRO A 96 -10.55 10.32 -3.69
CA PRO A 96 -9.33 11.06 -3.42
C PRO A 96 -8.45 10.28 -2.43
N LEU A 97 -7.14 10.56 -2.44
CA LEU A 97 -6.22 10.02 -1.42
C LEU A 97 -6.47 10.75 -0.08
N PRO A 98 -6.86 10.05 1.01
CA PRO A 98 -7.07 10.68 2.31
C PRO A 98 -5.80 11.37 2.82
N LEU A 99 -5.93 12.52 3.48
CA LEU A 99 -4.81 13.30 3.96
C LEU A 99 -4.05 12.56 5.08
N SER A 100 -4.77 11.84 5.93
CA SER A 100 -4.19 10.97 6.96
C SER A 100 -3.26 9.92 6.35
N LEU A 101 -3.70 9.26 5.29
CA LEU A 101 -2.93 8.24 4.55
C LEU A 101 -1.79 8.84 3.74
N ARG A 102 -1.99 10.00 3.12
CA ARG A 102 -0.91 10.74 2.44
C ARG A 102 0.21 11.08 3.41
N THR A 103 -0.14 11.55 4.60
CA THR A 103 0.84 11.88 5.65
C THR A 103 1.63 10.65 6.08
N LEU A 104 0.96 9.49 6.21
CA LEU A 104 1.63 8.22 6.52
C LEU A 104 2.55 7.78 5.38
N ALA A 105 2.12 7.86 4.12
CA ALA A 105 2.94 7.54 2.96
C ALA A 105 4.20 8.42 2.90
N LEU A 106 4.08 9.73 3.15
CA LEU A 106 5.22 10.64 3.18
C LEU A 106 6.18 10.35 4.34
N LYS A 107 5.66 10.01 5.52
CA LYS A 107 6.48 9.59 6.66
C LYS A 107 7.25 8.31 6.35
N ALA A 108 6.56 7.33 5.76
CA ALA A 108 7.18 6.09 5.29
C ALA A 108 8.30 6.39 4.29
N SER A 109 8.02 7.17 3.23
CA SER A 109 9.03 7.55 2.24
C SER A 109 10.20 8.33 2.86
N SER A 110 9.95 9.22 3.82
CA SER A 110 11.00 9.97 4.50
C SER A 110 11.92 9.08 5.33
N LEU A 111 11.42 7.97 5.87
CA LEU A 111 12.24 7.01 6.59
C LEU A 111 13.05 6.15 5.60
N VAL A 112 12.48 5.74 4.47
CA VAL A 112 13.22 5.10 3.36
C VAL A 112 14.39 5.99 2.91
N PHE A 113 14.15 7.29 2.72
CA PHE A 113 15.20 8.27 2.37
C PHE A 113 16.24 8.47 3.46
N PHE A 114 15.87 8.29 4.74
CA PHE A 114 16.79 8.44 5.86
C PHE A 114 17.70 7.21 6.02
N TRP A 115 17.16 6.01 5.77
CA TRP A 115 17.94 4.76 5.80
C TRP A 115 18.88 4.60 4.60
N ASP A 116 18.50 5.12 3.42
CA ASP A 116 19.37 5.16 2.23
C ASP A 116 20.58 6.11 2.38
N LYS A 117 20.70 6.83 3.50
CA LYS A 117 21.78 7.79 3.76
C LYS A 117 22.65 7.41 4.95
N GLU A 118 23.16 6.18 5.00
CA GLU A 118 24.43 5.93 5.70
C GLU A 118 25.61 6.36 4.81
N PRO A 119 26.54 7.18 5.32
CA PRO A 119 27.69 7.62 4.54
C PRO A 119 28.71 6.49 4.44
N SER A 120 29.02 6.05 3.22
CA SER A 120 30.23 5.28 2.96
C SER A 120 31.46 6.14 3.32
N ALA A 121 32.19 5.79 4.37
CA ALA A 121 33.48 6.41 4.67
C ALA A 121 34.53 5.39 5.16
N HIS A 122 35.39 5.02 4.21
CA HIS A 122 36.84 4.84 4.30
C HIS A 122 37.49 3.85 5.30
N ALA A 123 38.01 2.78 4.69
CA ALA A 123 39.34 2.17 4.83
C ALA A 123 40.24 2.60 6.01
N HIS A 124 40.68 1.61 6.77
CA HIS A 124 41.98 1.62 7.44
C HIS A 124 42.85 0.52 6.83
N ASP A 125 43.83 0.95 6.04
CA ASP A 125 45.06 0.21 5.76
C ASP A 125 45.71 -0.20 7.09
N ASN A 126 46.17 -1.45 7.18
CA ASN A 126 47.39 -1.76 7.91
C ASN A 126 48.12 -2.87 7.16
N ALA A 127 49.23 -2.46 6.56
CA ALA A 127 50.23 -3.32 5.98
C ALA A 127 50.89 -4.17 7.08
N ASP A 128 50.88 -5.49 6.90
CA ASP A 128 51.77 -6.39 7.62
C ASP A 128 52.69 -7.09 6.61
N HIS A 129 53.99 -6.93 6.82
CA HIS A 129 55.08 -7.55 6.07
C HIS A 129 56.25 -7.72 7.06
N PRO A 130 57.19 -8.67 6.89
CA PRO A 130 57.11 -10.06 6.41
C PRO A 130 57.68 -11.05 7.45
N SER A 131 57.53 -12.37 7.22
CA SER A 131 58.35 -13.40 7.88
C SER A 131 59.08 -14.21 6.82
N THR A 132 60.39 -14.07 6.73
CA THR A 132 61.30 -14.97 6.00
C THR A 132 62.02 -15.89 7.00
N PRO A 133 62.29 -17.17 6.65
CA PRO A 133 62.75 -18.19 7.59
C PRO A 133 64.28 -18.35 7.56
N PRO A 134 64.86 -19.02 8.57
CA PRO A 134 66.03 -19.89 8.39
C PRO A 134 65.64 -21.36 8.16
#